data_AF-A0A850CHW9-F1
#
_entry.id   AF-A0A850CHW9-F1
#
_cell.length_a   1.000
_cell.length_b   1.000
_cell.length_c   1.000
_cell.angle_alpha   90.00
_cell.angle_beta   90.00
_cell.angle_gamma   90.00
#
_symmetry.space_group_name_H-M   'P 1'
#
loop_
_entity.id
_entity.type
_entity.pdbx_description
1 polymer ?
#
loop_
_entity_poly.entity_id
_entity_poly.type
_entity_poly.pdbx_seq_one_letter_code
_entity_poly.pdbx_strand_id
1 'polypeptide(L)'
;RRCQSCREDLGTVTALLRGLGVLGNKHIPQAYLRSSEAQRRDLLAGLLDRDGTVTNSGCVQFTVTNRVLAENVRELVISLGYRCTIATRAVVGRTAESSRAYNVNFTCDDDVFWLPRKALLHKELRRKTVTRRSSRFIIDVRRVDSVPVRCIQVAAHDHLYLAGESMIPTHNSTIGLDIVRSAAIKHKMAAVVFSLEMSRTEITMRLLSAEAGIQLQHMRKGTMREEDWTRLASTMGRVSDAPLFIDDSPNMSLMEIRAKCRRLKQRENLKLVVIDYLQLMSSGKRVESRQQEVSEFSRALKLLAKELEVPVIAISQLNRGPEQRTDKKPAMSDLRESGSIEQDADMVVLLHREAAYEKDSPREGEADLIVAKHRNGPTDTIVVAFQGHFSRFTNMANNF
;
A
#
# COMPACT_ATOMS: atom_id res chain seq x y z
N ARG A 1 -1.68 -1.41 -52.01
CA ARG A 1 -1.15 -2.06 -50.78
C ARG A 1 -1.69 -1.29 -49.58
N ARG A 2 -2.31 -1.95 -48.59
CA ARG A 2 -2.81 -1.28 -47.36
C ARG A 2 -1.63 -0.73 -46.55
N CYS A 3 -1.77 0.48 -46.00
CA CYS A 3 -0.81 1.10 -45.06
C CYS A 3 -0.74 0.33 -43.74
N GLN A 4 0.26 0.64 -42.92
CA GLN A 4 0.52 -0.03 -41.64
C GLN A 4 -0.68 0.08 -40.68
N SER A 5 -1.28 1.28 -40.54
CA SER A 5 -2.47 1.49 -39.71
C SER A 5 -3.67 0.65 -40.16
N CYS A 6 -3.95 0.59 -41.47
CA CYS A 6 -5.02 -0.27 -41.99
C CYS A 6 -4.75 -1.79 -41.82
N ARG A 7 -3.51 -2.22 -41.60
CA ARG A 7 -3.20 -3.61 -41.24
C ARG A 7 -3.36 -3.87 -39.74
N GLU A 8 -3.14 -2.85 -38.93
CA GLU A 8 -3.31 -2.89 -37.47
C GLU A 8 -4.78 -2.80 -37.05
N ASP A 9 -5.65 -2.15 -37.85
CA ASP A 9 -7.08 -2.01 -37.55
C ASP A 9 -7.97 -3.04 -38.27
N LEU A 10 -7.60 -3.45 -39.49
CA LEU A 10 -8.43 -4.29 -40.38
C LEU A 10 -7.68 -5.52 -40.92
N GLY A 11 -6.63 -5.93 -40.21
CA GLY A 11 -5.85 -7.14 -40.52
C GLY A 11 -6.60 -8.44 -40.21
N THR A 12 -6.04 -9.57 -40.66
CA THR A 12 -6.52 -10.89 -40.21
C THR A 12 -6.27 -11.04 -38.70
N VAL A 13 -7.04 -11.90 -38.01
CA VAL A 13 -6.86 -12.17 -36.57
C VAL A 13 -5.39 -12.48 -36.23
N THR A 14 -4.72 -13.28 -37.05
CA THR A 14 -3.29 -13.59 -36.89
C THR A 14 -2.39 -12.36 -36.99
N ALA A 15 -2.69 -11.41 -37.88
CA ALA A 15 -1.94 -10.16 -38.00
C ALA A 15 -2.16 -9.25 -36.79
N LEU A 16 -3.39 -9.16 -36.29
CA LEU A 16 -3.74 -8.39 -35.08
C LEU A 16 -3.04 -8.97 -33.83
N LEU A 17 -3.08 -10.30 -33.66
CA LEU A 17 -2.40 -10.98 -32.56
C LEU A 17 -0.87 -10.84 -32.62
N ARG A 18 -0.30 -10.75 -33.83
CA ARG A 18 1.12 -10.46 -34.03
C ARG A 18 1.44 -9.00 -33.69
N GLY A 19 0.58 -8.05 -34.08
CA GLY A 19 0.72 -6.64 -33.73
C GLY A 19 0.65 -6.39 -32.22
N LEU A 20 -0.22 -7.11 -31.51
CA LEU A 20 -0.31 -7.10 -30.05
C LEU A 20 0.83 -7.87 -29.35
N GLY A 21 1.72 -8.53 -30.11
CA GLY A 21 2.83 -9.30 -29.56
C GLY A 21 2.43 -10.57 -28.79
N VAL A 22 1.17 -11.02 -28.89
CA VAL A 22 0.65 -12.19 -28.15
C VAL A 22 0.78 -13.50 -28.93
N LEU A 23 1.01 -13.43 -30.25
CA LEU A 23 1.20 -14.60 -31.09
C LEU A 23 2.55 -15.28 -30.79
N GLY A 24 2.50 -16.46 -30.16
CA GLY A 24 3.70 -17.19 -29.72
C GLY A 24 4.25 -16.72 -28.36
N ASN A 25 3.66 -15.69 -27.76
CA ASN A 25 4.03 -15.16 -26.44
C ASN A 25 2.75 -14.94 -25.61
N LYS A 26 2.34 -15.97 -24.87
CA LYS A 26 1.08 -15.95 -24.12
C LYS A 26 1.16 -15.03 -22.90
N HIS A 27 0.59 -13.83 -23.03
CA HIS A 27 0.43 -12.84 -21.96
C HIS A 27 -0.82 -11.98 -22.22
N ILE A 28 -1.25 -11.21 -21.22
CA ILE A 28 -2.30 -10.20 -21.41
C ILE A 28 -1.63 -8.85 -21.61
N PRO A 29 -1.88 -8.14 -22.73
CA PRO A 29 -1.29 -6.82 -22.94
C PRO A 29 -1.74 -5.80 -21.88
N GLN A 30 -0.82 -4.91 -21.49
CA GLN A 30 -1.06 -3.93 -20.43
C GLN A 30 -2.29 -3.04 -20.70
N ALA A 31 -2.54 -2.71 -21.97
CA ALA A 31 -3.71 -1.92 -22.39
C ALA A 31 -5.03 -2.58 -21.97
N TYR A 32 -5.10 -3.93 -21.94
CA TYR A 32 -6.28 -4.66 -21.49
C TYR A 32 -6.34 -4.76 -19.96
N LEU A 33 -5.21 -4.92 -19.28
CA LEU A 33 -5.13 -4.93 -17.81
C LEU A 33 -5.48 -3.58 -17.17
N ARG A 34 -5.46 -2.50 -17.95
CA ARG A 34 -5.81 -1.13 -17.54
C ARG A 34 -7.05 -0.58 -18.26
N SER A 35 -7.76 -1.44 -18.99
CA SER A 35 -8.97 -1.04 -19.72
C SER A 35 -10.16 -0.86 -18.78
N SER A 36 -11.29 -0.39 -19.33
CA SER A 36 -12.53 -0.21 -18.55
C SER A 36 -12.93 -1.49 -17.82
N GLU A 37 -13.70 -1.38 -16.73
CA GLU A 37 -14.19 -2.55 -16.00
C GLU A 37 -14.93 -3.53 -16.94
N ALA A 38 -15.76 -3.00 -17.85
CA ALA A 38 -16.48 -3.80 -18.85
C ALA A 38 -15.52 -4.61 -19.73
N GLN A 39 -14.51 -3.96 -20.33
CA GLN A 39 -13.52 -4.63 -21.17
C GLN A 39 -12.69 -5.67 -20.41
N ARG A 40 -12.38 -5.40 -19.15
CA ARG A 40 -11.69 -6.36 -18.27
C ARG A 40 -12.56 -7.56 -17.93
N ARG A 41 -13.87 -7.36 -17.68
CA ARG A 41 -14.84 -8.44 -17.46
C ARG A 41 -15.02 -9.29 -18.72
N ASP A 42 -15.13 -8.67 -19.89
CA ASP A 42 -15.25 -9.37 -21.17
C ASP A 42 -14.01 -10.21 -21.47
N LEU A 43 -12.82 -9.66 -21.23
CA LEU A 43 -11.57 -10.40 -21.37
C LEU A 43 -11.51 -11.59 -20.39
N LEU A 44 -11.88 -11.37 -19.12
CA LEU A 44 -11.92 -12.43 -18.12
C LEU A 44 -12.89 -13.54 -18.54
N ALA A 45 -14.09 -13.19 -19.02
CA ALA A 45 -15.08 -14.15 -19.51
C ALA A 45 -14.56 -14.97 -20.69
N GLY A 46 -13.94 -14.33 -21.69
CA GLY A 46 -13.35 -15.04 -22.83
C GLY A 46 -12.23 -16.01 -22.43
N LEU A 47 -11.38 -15.61 -21.48
CA LEU A 47 -10.32 -16.47 -20.94
C LEU A 47 -10.90 -17.66 -20.17
N LEU A 48 -11.93 -17.42 -19.35
CA LEU A 48 -12.62 -18.46 -18.57
C LEU A 48 -13.45 -19.41 -19.43
N ASP A 49 -13.98 -18.94 -20.55
CA ASP A 49 -14.71 -19.80 -21.48
C ASP A 49 -13.78 -20.77 -22.21
N ARG A 50 -12.55 -20.36 -22.49
CA ARG A 50 -11.55 -21.25 -23.08
C ARG A 50 -10.95 -22.19 -22.02
N ASP A 51 -10.44 -21.66 -20.92
CA ASP A 51 -9.58 -22.41 -19.96
C ASP A 51 -10.09 -22.43 -18.51
N GLY A 52 -11.21 -21.76 -18.23
CA GLY A 52 -11.84 -21.75 -16.91
C GLY A 52 -12.75 -22.95 -16.68
N THR A 53 -12.93 -23.31 -15.41
CA THR A 53 -13.89 -24.31 -14.95
C THR A 53 -14.49 -23.86 -13.61
N VAL A 54 -15.58 -24.51 -13.22
CA VAL A 54 -16.21 -24.34 -11.92
C VAL A 54 -15.93 -25.60 -11.12
N THR A 55 -15.35 -25.47 -9.93
CA THR A 55 -15.12 -26.61 -9.03
C THR A 55 -16.44 -27.05 -8.38
N ASN A 56 -16.46 -28.25 -7.81
CA ASN A 56 -17.63 -28.77 -7.06
C ASN A 56 -18.01 -27.88 -5.85
N SER A 57 -17.11 -27.01 -5.38
CA SER A 57 -17.37 -26.03 -4.32
C SER A 57 -17.97 -24.72 -4.83
N GLY A 58 -18.20 -24.56 -6.14
CA GLY A 58 -18.67 -23.33 -6.76
C GLY A 58 -17.58 -22.27 -6.96
N CYS A 59 -16.30 -22.65 -6.83
CA CYS A 59 -15.17 -21.75 -7.05
C CYS A 59 -14.82 -21.70 -8.55
N VAL A 60 -14.47 -20.52 -9.06
CA VAL A 60 -14.00 -20.35 -10.43
C VAL A 60 -12.50 -20.63 -10.45
N GLN A 61 -12.09 -21.54 -11.33
CA GLN A 61 -10.70 -21.96 -11.50
C GLN A 61 -10.26 -21.76 -12.95
N PHE A 62 -9.14 -21.09 -13.16
CA PHE A 62 -8.48 -20.97 -14.45
C PHE A 62 -7.13 -21.69 -14.39
N THR A 63 -6.89 -22.64 -15.28
CA THR A 63 -5.70 -23.48 -15.25
C THR A 63 -4.89 -23.35 -16.53
N VAL A 64 -3.62 -22.95 -16.41
CA VAL A 64 -2.70 -22.83 -17.55
C VAL A 64 -1.30 -23.28 -17.19
N THR A 65 -0.52 -23.69 -18.19
CA THR A 65 0.90 -24.08 -18.02
C THR A 65 1.86 -22.90 -18.19
N ASN A 66 1.40 -21.78 -18.74
CA ASN A 66 2.21 -20.58 -18.87
C ASN A 66 2.10 -19.71 -17.60
N ARG A 67 3.23 -19.48 -16.94
CA ARG A 67 3.31 -18.71 -15.68
C ARG A 67 2.90 -17.24 -15.85
N VAL A 68 3.40 -16.58 -16.91
CA VAL A 68 3.12 -15.16 -17.18
C VAL A 68 1.62 -14.93 -17.37
N LEU A 69 0.97 -15.80 -18.15
CA LEU A 69 -0.47 -15.74 -18.33
C LEU A 69 -1.23 -15.97 -17.02
N ALA A 70 -0.78 -16.90 -16.17
CA ALA A 70 -1.41 -17.12 -14.85
C ALA A 70 -1.32 -15.89 -13.94
N GLU A 71 -0.14 -15.25 -13.90
CA GLU A 71 0.10 -14.02 -13.14
C GLU A 71 -0.75 -12.84 -13.68
N ASN A 72 -0.83 -12.68 -15.00
CA ASN A 72 -1.68 -11.65 -15.62
C ASN A 72 -3.16 -11.88 -15.36
N VAL A 73 -3.64 -13.13 -15.40
CA VAL A 73 -5.04 -13.45 -15.07
C VAL A 73 -5.33 -13.18 -13.60
N ARG A 74 -4.39 -13.48 -12.69
CA ARG A 74 -4.53 -13.09 -11.29
C ARG A 74 -4.63 -11.58 -11.13
N GLU A 75 -3.78 -10.80 -11.82
CA GLU A 75 -3.85 -9.34 -11.78
C GLU A 75 -5.20 -8.83 -12.30
N LEU A 76 -5.67 -9.37 -13.42
CA LEU A 76 -6.99 -9.05 -13.99
C LEU A 76 -8.10 -9.31 -12.97
N VAL A 77 -8.11 -10.48 -12.34
CA VAL A 77 -9.12 -10.87 -11.32
C VAL A 77 -9.06 -9.95 -10.09
N ILE A 78 -7.86 -9.64 -9.58
CA ILE A 78 -7.69 -8.72 -8.44
C ILE A 78 -8.14 -7.31 -8.80
N SER A 79 -7.83 -6.85 -10.02
CA SER A 79 -8.21 -5.52 -10.50
C SER A 79 -9.73 -5.33 -10.60
N LEU A 80 -10.50 -6.42 -10.69
CA LEU A 80 -11.97 -6.43 -10.67
C LEU A 80 -12.54 -6.54 -9.24
N GLY A 81 -11.67 -6.48 -8.22
CA GLY A 81 -12.06 -6.51 -6.81
C GLY A 81 -12.23 -7.91 -6.22
N TYR A 82 -11.91 -8.97 -6.97
CA TYR A 82 -12.03 -10.34 -6.47
C TYR A 82 -10.79 -10.77 -5.69
N ARG A 83 -11.02 -11.59 -4.66
CA ARG A 83 -9.93 -12.29 -3.96
C ARG A 83 -9.48 -13.48 -4.79
N CYS A 84 -8.19 -13.52 -5.07
CA CYS A 84 -7.60 -14.52 -5.96
C CYS A 84 -6.42 -15.24 -5.28
N THR A 85 -6.30 -16.54 -5.53
CA THR A 85 -5.16 -17.37 -5.11
C THR A 85 -4.57 -18.09 -6.32
N ILE A 86 -3.26 -18.33 -6.32
CA ILE A 86 -2.59 -19.20 -7.29
C ILE A 86 -2.05 -20.42 -6.56
N ALA A 87 -2.33 -21.60 -7.09
CA ALA A 87 -1.74 -22.87 -6.65
C ALA A 87 -1.01 -23.53 -7.81
N THR A 88 0.12 -24.18 -7.54
CA THR A 88 0.91 -24.88 -8.57
C THR A 88 0.69 -26.38 -8.46
N ARG A 89 0.51 -27.07 -9.60
CA ARG A 89 0.33 -28.52 -9.70
C ARG A 89 1.28 -29.11 -10.74
N ALA A 90 1.86 -30.27 -10.45
CA ALA A 90 2.64 -31.02 -11.44
C ALA A 90 1.72 -31.67 -12.49
N VAL A 91 2.10 -31.57 -13.76
CA VAL A 91 1.39 -32.17 -14.90
C VAL A 91 2.39 -32.86 -15.82
N VAL A 92 1.90 -33.76 -16.69
CA VAL A 92 2.75 -34.45 -17.67
C VAL A 92 3.18 -33.43 -18.74
N GLY A 93 4.47 -33.11 -18.77
CA GLY A 93 5.07 -32.18 -19.71
C GLY A 93 6.36 -32.73 -20.34
N ARG A 94 6.83 -32.05 -21.40
CA ARG A 94 8.09 -32.38 -22.11
C ARG A 94 9.32 -31.72 -21.49
N THR A 95 9.12 -30.59 -20.83
CA THR A 95 10.13 -29.74 -20.13
C THR A 95 9.66 -29.43 -18.71
N ALA A 96 10.56 -29.06 -17.81
CA ALA A 96 10.23 -28.68 -16.42
C ALA A 96 9.17 -27.57 -16.32
N GLU A 97 9.20 -26.60 -17.25
CA GLU A 97 8.21 -25.52 -17.35
C GLU A 97 6.84 -26.04 -17.84
N SER A 98 6.83 -26.95 -18.82
CA SER A 98 5.59 -27.56 -19.31
C SER A 98 5.02 -28.64 -18.38
N SER A 99 5.80 -29.10 -17.40
CA SER A 99 5.39 -30.08 -16.38
C SER A 99 4.76 -29.43 -15.14
N ARG A 100 4.44 -28.13 -15.22
CA ARG A 100 3.77 -27.37 -14.16
C ARG A 100 2.53 -26.68 -14.73
N ALA A 101 1.43 -26.78 -14.00
CA ALA A 101 0.20 -26.04 -14.23
C ALA A 101 -0.06 -25.10 -13.04
N TYR A 102 -0.58 -23.91 -13.34
CA TYR A 102 -0.92 -22.87 -12.39
C TYR A 102 -2.45 -22.75 -12.36
N ASN A 103 -3.04 -23.00 -11.19
CA ASN A 103 -4.46 -22.89 -10.92
C ASN A 103 -4.73 -21.54 -10.26
N VAL A 104 -5.36 -20.63 -11.00
CA VAL A 104 -5.85 -19.35 -10.50
C VAL A 104 -7.27 -19.58 -9.99
N ASN A 105 -7.48 -19.47 -8.68
CA ASN A 105 -8.77 -19.72 -8.03
C ASN A 105 -9.34 -18.45 -7.42
N PHE A 106 -10.61 -18.16 -7.69
CA PHE A 106 -11.34 -17.06 -7.08
C PHE A 106 -12.83 -17.37 -6.97
N THR A 107 -13.51 -16.66 -6.08
CA THR A 107 -14.96 -16.76 -5.89
C THR A 107 -15.59 -15.42 -6.23
N CYS A 108 -16.69 -15.43 -6.95
CA CYS A 108 -17.43 -14.24 -7.32
C CYS A 108 -18.94 -14.53 -7.39
N ASP A 109 -19.74 -13.52 -7.10
CA ASP A 109 -21.20 -13.58 -7.27
C ASP A 109 -21.64 -13.16 -8.69
N ASP A 110 -20.72 -12.57 -9.44
CA ASP A 110 -20.96 -12.04 -10.78
C ASP A 110 -20.95 -13.15 -11.84
N ASP A 111 -21.59 -12.85 -12.98
CA ASP A 111 -21.56 -13.74 -14.14
C ASP A 111 -20.27 -13.51 -14.92
N VAL A 112 -19.34 -14.46 -14.78
CA VAL A 112 -17.97 -14.38 -15.34
C VAL A 112 -17.72 -15.34 -16.51
N PHE A 113 -18.77 -15.94 -17.08
CA PHE A 113 -18.69 -16.84 -18.23
C PHE A 113 -19.71 -16.40 -19.29
N TRP A 114 -19.36 -16.44 -20.57
CA TRP A 114 -20.34 -16.32 -21.65
C TRP A 114 -20.88 -17.68 -22.08
N LEU A 115 -20.09 -18.76 -21.98
CA LEU A 115 -20.55 -20.09 -22.36
C LEU A 115 -21.72 -20.53 -21.47
N PRO A 116 -22.92 -20.78 -22.03
CA PRO A 116 -24.11 -21.07 -21.24
C PRO A 116 -23.93 -22.24 -20.28
N ARG A 117 -23.23 -23.30 -20.71
CA ARG A 117 -22.94 -24.47 -19.87
C ARG A 117 -22.13 -24.12 -18.61
N LYS A 118 -21.12 -23.25 -18.73
CA LYS A 118 -20.27 -22.85 -17.60
C LYS A 118 -20.99 -21.84 -16.71
N ALA A 119 -21.72 -20.91 -17.32
CA ALA A 119 -22.55 -19.94 -16.61
C ALA A 119 -23.62 -20.64 -15.76
N LEU A 120 -24.34 -21.62 -16.32
CA LEU A 120 -25.33 -22.43 -15.59
C LEU A 120 -24.68 -23.22 -14.46
N LEU A 121 -23.57 -23.92 -14.74
CA LEU A 121 -22.85 -24.68 -13.72
C LEU A 121 -22.34 -23.78 -12.58
N HIS A 122 -21.82 -22.59 -12.90
CA HIS A 122 -21.41 -21.61 -11.90
C HIS A 122 -22.62 -21.15 -11.08
N LYS A 123 -23.74 -20.84 -11.73
CA LYS A 123 -24.98 -20.41 -11.07
C LYS A 123 -25.58 -21.48 -10.16
N GLU A 124 -25.46 -22.76 -10.51
CA GLU A 124 -25.95 -23.90 -9.74
C GLU A 124 -25.04 -24.22 -8.54
N LEU A 125 -23.72 -24.25 -8.76
CA LEU A 125 -22.75 -24.65 -7.73
C LEU A 125 -22.32 -23.49 -6.83
N ARG A 126 -22.44 -22.22 -7.28
CA ARG A 126 -22.17 -21.08 -6.42
C ARG A 126 -23.18 -21.10 -5.28
N ARG A 127 -22.69 -21.35 -4.06
CA ARG A 127 -23.52 -21.24 -2.87
C ARG A 127 -24.01 -19.79 -2.80
N LYS A 128 -25.32 -19.56 -2.88
CA LYS A 128 -25.95 -18.26 -2.54
C LYS A 128 -25.72 -17.82 -1.08
N THR A 129 -24.94 -18.60 -0.32
CA THR A 129 -24.66 -18.38 1.09
C THR A 129 -23.16 -18.51 1.32
N VAL A 130 -22.44 -17.46 0.97
CA VAL A 130 -21.65 -16.83 2.02
C VAL A 130 -22.62 -15.82 2.62
N THR A 131 -22.96 -15.93 3.90
CA THR A 131 -23.37 -14.75 4.66
C THR A 131 -22.36 -13.69 4.28
N ARG A 132 -22.72 -12.77 3.37
CA ARG A 132 -21.89 -11.62 2.99
C ARG A 132 -21.36 -11.14 4.32
N ARG A 133 -20.06 -11.26 4.57
CA ARG A 133 -19.44 -10.64 5.74
C ARG A 133 -19.64 -9.15 5.54
N SER A 134 -20.80 -8.65 5.96
CA SER A 134 -21.28 -7.27 5.98
C SER A 134 -20.45 -6.36 5.08
N SER A 135 -20.46 -6.60 3.77
CA SER A 135 -19.80 -5.73 2.80
C SER A 135 -20.84 -4.69 2.40
N ARG A 136 -20.56 -3.43 2.73
CA ARG A 136 -21.36 -2.30 2.24
C ARG A 136 -21.14 -2.16 0.74
N PHE A 137 -22.22 -1.94 0.00
CA PHE A 137 -22.20 -1.56 -1.41
C PHE A 137 -22.81 -0.17 -1.54
N ILE A 138 -22.30 0.63 -2.49
CA ILE A 138 -22.93 1.90 -2.84
C ILE A 138 -24.21 1.55 -3.59
N ILE A 139 -25.35 1.85 -2.99
CA ILE A 139 -26.68 1.59 -3.57
C ILE A 139 -27.23 2.81 -4.32
N ASP A 140 -26.68 3.99 -4.06
CA ASP A 140 -27.12 5.27 -4.60
C ASP A 140 -26.01 6.33 -4.42
N VAL A 141 -25.91 7.29 -5.34
CA VAL A 141 -24.95 8.41 -5.29
C VAL A 141 -25.73 9.71 -5.40
N ARG A 142 -25.74 10.48 -4.30
CA ARG A 142 -26.43 11.77 -4.22
C ARG A 142 -25.40 12.89 -4.22
N ARG A 143 -25.61 13.88 -5.09
CA ARG A 143 -24.79 15.08 -5.14
C ARG A 143 -24.98 15.88 -3.85
N VAL A 144 -23.89 16.25 -3.19
CA VAL A 144 -23.86 17.12 -2.01
C VAL A 144 -22.98 18.34 -2.29
N ASP A 145 -23.19 19.42 -1.55
CA ASP A 145 -22.41 20.66 -1.68
C ASP A 145 -20.95 20.43 -1.28
N SER A 146 -20.04 21.10 -1.99
CA SER A 146 -18.59 20.89 -1.87
C SER A 146 -18.05 21.34 -0.52
N VAL A 147 -17.31 20.47 0.17
CA VAL A 147 -16.61 20.76 1.43
C VAL A 147 -15.10 20.44 1.30
N PRO A 148 -14.20 21.20 1.95
CA PRO A 148 -12.77 21.07 1.71
C PRO A 148 -12.19 19.76 2.28
N VAL A 149 -11.56 18.95 1.43
CA VAL A 149 -10.77 17.74 1.79
C VAL A 149 -9.52 17.68 0.92
N ARG A 150 -8.45 16.98 1.33
CA ARG A 150 -7.19 16.91 0.59
C ARG A 150 -6.51 15.52 0.71
N CYS A 151 -6.32 14.85 -0.44
CA CYS A 151 -5.53 13.63 -0.70
C CYS A 151 -5.00 13.67 -2.15
N ILE A 152 -4.05 12.78 -2.49
CA ILE A 152 -3.39 12.67 -3.80
C ILE A 152 -4.42 12.67 -4.95
N GLN A 153 -4.30 13.63 -5.87
CA GLN A 153 -5.26 13.78 -6.96
C GLN A 153 -4.82 12.95 -8.17
N VAL A 154 -5.46 11.79 -8.32
CA VAL A 154 -5.36 10.96 -9.53
C VAL A 154 -6.21 11.64 -10.61
N ALA A 155 -5.70 11.71 -11.86
CA ALA A 155 -6.37 12.40 -12.97
C ALA A 155 -7.75 11.80 -13.36
N ALA A 156 -8.07 10.61 -12.86
CA ALA A 156 -9.39 10.00 -13.00
C ALA A 156 -10.44 10.73 -12.14
N HIS A 157 -11.67 10.85 -12.65
CA HIS A 157 -12.78 11.60 -12.04
C HIS A 157 -13.14 11.13 -10.61
N ASP A 158 -12.82 9.89 -10.26
CA ASP A 158 -13.10 9.25 -8.97
C ASP A 158 -11.97 9.40 -7.94
N HIS A 159 -10.80 9.90 -8.33
CA HIS A 159 -9.66 10.20 -7.45
C HIS A 159 -9.18 9.03 -6.55
N LEU A 160 -9.45 7.77 -6.94
CA LEU A 160 -9.02 6.57 -6.22
C LEU A 160 -7.71 5.99 -6.79
N TYR A 161 -6.83 5.44 -5.94
CA TYR A 161 -5.68 4.63 -6.38
C TYR A 161 -5.52 3.38 -5.53
N LEU A 162 -4.94 2.35 -6.14
CA LEU A 162 -4.64 1.06 -5.52
C LEU A 162 -3.11 0.85 -5.55
N ALA A 163 -2.51 0.44 -4.43
CA ALA A 163 -1.06 0.33 -4.28
C ALA A 163 -0.57 -1.14 -4.23
N GLY A 164 0.56 -1.42 -4.89
CA GLY A 164 1.21 -2.74 -4.89
C GLY A 164 0.46 -3.84 -5.69
N GLU A 165 1.03 -5.05 -5.75
CA GLU A 165 0.43 -6.20 -6.46
C GLU A 165 -0.84 -6.76 -5.78
N SER A 166 -1.01 -6.45 -4.50
CA SER A 166 -2.15 -6.84 -3.69
C SER A 166 -3.22 -5.76 -3.61
N MET A 167 -2.97 -4.56 -4.19
CA MET A 167 -3.86 -3.41 -4.13
C MET A 167 -4.15 -2.96 -2.67
N ILE A 168 -3.15 -3.06 -1.79
CA ILE A 168 -3.22 -2.76 -0.34
C ILE A 168 -2.43 -1.48 -0.01
N PRO A 169 -2.95 -0.54 0.81
CA PRO A 169 -2.17 0.57 1.35
C PRO A 169 -1.11 0.08 2.37
N THR A 170 0.16 0.43 2.20
CA THR A 170 1.28 0.00 3.09
C THR A 170 1.57 0.99 4.23
N HIS A 171 2.22 0.50 5.29
CA HIS A 171 2.09 0.97 6.68
C HIS A 171 3.31 1.71 7.29
N ASN A 172 4.14 2.38 6.50
CA ASN A 172 5.37 3.04 7.01
C ASN A 172 5.08 4.18 8.00
N SER A 173 3.96 4.88 7.83
CA SER A 173 3.50 5.95 8.72
C SER A 173 3.31 5.50 10.18
N THR A 174 3.10 4.20 10.41
CA THR A 174 2.77 3.67 11.73
C THR A 174 3.89 3.89 12.75
N ILE A 175 5.16 3.70 12.37
CA ILE A 175 6.29 3.89 13.31
C ILE A 175 6.50 5.36 13.67
N GLY A 176 6.37 6.26 12.69
CA GLY A 176 6.48 7.70 12.92
C GLY A 176 5.39 8.21 13.85
N LEU A 177 4.15 7.71 13.65
CA LEU A 177 3.02 8.00 14.53
C LEU A 177 3.23 7.45 15.95
N ASP A 178 3.86 6.30 16.12
CA ASP A 178 4.14 5.74 17.45
C ASP A 178 5.19 6.55 18.22
N ILE A 179 6.25 7.00 17.55
CA ILE A 179 7.27 7.86 18.18
C ILE A 179 6.62 9.17 18.63
N VAL A 180 5.79 9.77 17.77
CA VAL A 180 5.04 10.99 18.07
C VAL A 180 4.05 10.79 19.20
N ARG A 181 3.31 9.68 19.19
CA ARG A 181 2.38 9.30 20.25
C ARG A 181 3.10 9.20 21.58
N SER A 182 4.25 8.52 21.62
CA SER A 182 5.05 8.42 22.82
C SER A 182 5.50 9.81 23.32
N ALA A 183 6.10 10.61 22.43
CA ALA A 183 6.59 11.95 22.76
C ALA A 183 5.47 12.88 23.28
N ALA A 184 4.37 13.00 22.55
CA ALA A 184 3.31 13.96 22.88
C ALA A 184 2.35 13.47 23.96
N ILE A 185 1.87 12.22 23.88
CA ILE A 185 0.82 11.73 24.80
C ILE A 185 1.44 11.25 26.11
N LYS A 186 2.53 10.46 26.07
CA LYS A 186 3.15 9.91 27.29
C LYS A 186 4.11 10.90 27.95
N HIS A 187 4.95 11.57 27.17
CA HIS A 187 6.00 12.45 27.70
C HIS A 187 5.66 13.94 27.66
N LYS A 188 4.47 14.32 27.16
CA LYS A 188 3.99 15.71 27.07
C LYS A 188 5.00 16.65 26.39
N MET A 189 5.73 16.13 25.41
CA MET A 189 6.67 16.90 24.58
C MET A 189 5.96 17.36 23.31
N ALA A 190 6.02 18.66 23.02
CA ALA A 190 5.38 19.22 21.84
C ALA A 190 5.95 18.59 20.56
N ALA A 191 5.08 17.98 19.76
CA ALA A 191 5.45 17.30 18.53
C ALA A 191 4.53 17.71 17.37
N VAL A 192 5.08 17.79 16.16
CA VAL A 192 4.32 18.05 14.94
C VAL A 192 4.50 16.93 13.92
N VAL A 193 3.39 16.53 13.31
CA VAL A 193 3.36 15.61 12.16
C VAL A 193 2.91 16.39 10.94
N PHE A 194 3.76 16.45 9.94
CA PHE A 194 3.39 16.84 8.59
C PHE A 194 3.07 15.57 7.80
N SER A 195 1.79 15.35 7.52
CA SER A 195 1.37 14.23 6.69
C SER A 195 0.96 14.74 5.32
N LEU A 196 1.64 14.24 4.30
CA LEU A 196 1.42 14.61 2.91
C LEU A 196 0.52 13.58 2.21
N GLU A 197 0.35 12.40 2.79
CA GLU A 197 -0.49 11.33 2.25
C GLU A 197 -1.78 11.12 3.05
N MET A 198 -1.71 11.13 4.39
CA MET A 198 -2.84 10.80 5.25
C MET A 198 -3.51 12.04 5.82
N SER A 199 -4.85 12.01 5.86
CA SER A 199 -5.63 13.06 6.51
C SER A 199 -5.43 13.08 8.03
N ARG A 200 -5.66 14.23 8.65
CA ARG A 200 -5.66 14.39 10.11
C ARG A 200 -6.58 13.37 10.77
N THR A 201 -7.78 13.16 10.23
CA THR A 201 -8.76 12.22 10.77
C THR A 201 -8.22 10.79 10.76
N GLU A 202 -7.53 10.36 9.69
CA GLU A 202 -6.95 9.02 9.62
C GLU A 202 -5.84 8.83 10.66
N ILE A 203 -4.97 9.83 10.80
CA ILE A 203 -3.90 9.85 11.80
C ILE A 203 -4.48 9.77 13.20
N THR A 204 -5.47 10.61 13.52
CA THR A 204 -6.14 10.62 14.82
C THR A 204 -6.80 9.27 15.12
N MET A 205 -7.49 8.64 14.16
CA MET A 205 -8.05 7.30 14.36
C MET A 205 -6.97 6.25 14.68
N ARG A 206 -5.82 6.30 14.01
CA ARG A 206 -4.70 5.38 14.26
C ARG A 206 -4.09 5.62 15.64
N LEU A 207 -3.91 6.88 16.04
CA LEU A 207 -3.43 7.24 17.38
C LEU A 207 -4.38 6.73 18.47
N LEU A 208 -5.69 6.94 18.31
CA LEU A 208 -6.72 6.47 19.23
C LEU A 208 -6.77 4.93 19.29
N SER A 209 -6.70 4.25 18.14
CA SER A 209 -6.61 2.79 18.06
C SER A 209 -5.40 2.25 18.82
N ALA A 210 -4.23 2.86 18.59
CA ALA A 210 -2.97 2.44 19.20
C ALA A 210 -2.96 2.67 20.72
N GLU A 211 -3.54 3.78 21.18
CA GLU A 211 -3.57 4.19 22.59
C GLU A 211 -4.67 3.50 23.39
N ALA A 212 -5.87 3.33 22.82
CA ALA A 212 -6.99 2.67 23.50
C ALA A 212 -6.93 1.13 23.40
N GLY A 213 -6.07 0.58 22.53
CA GLY A 213 -6.00 -0.86 22.27
C GLY A 213 -7.29 -1.40 21.64
N ILE A 214 -7.90 -0.60 20.76
CA ILE A 214 -9.12 -0.96 20.04
C ILE A 214 -8.73 -1.22 18.59
N GLN A 215 -9.21 -2.32 18.00
CA GLN A 215 -8.83 -2.64 16.62
C GLN A 215 -9.30 -1.54 15.67
N LEU A 216 -8.40 -1.06 14.80
CA LEU A 216 -8.69 0.02 13.87
C LEU A 216 -9.88 -0.29 12.96
N GLN A 217 -10.08 -1.57 12.60
CA GLN A 217 -11.22 -2.00 11.79
C GLN A 217 -12.56 -1.83 12.52
N HIS A 218 -12.61 -2.07 13.83
CA HIS A 218 -13.84 -1.88 14.60
C HIS A 218 -14.19 -0.40 14.74
N MET A 219 -13.18 0.46 14.92
CA MET A 219 -13.35 1.90 14.92
C MET A 219 -13.86 2.42 13.56
N ARG A 220 -13.24 1.98 12.46
CA ARG A 220 -13.65 2.38 11.09
C ARG A 220 -15.06 1.91 10.72
N LYS A 221 -15.45 0.71 11.15
CA LYS A 221 -16.77 0.13 10.85
C LYS A 221 -17.87 0.59 11.81
N GLY A 222 -17.51 1.22 12.92
CA GLY A 222 -18.45 1.59 13.99
C GLY A 222 -19.01 0.39 14.76
N THR A 223 -18.35 -0.77 14.71
CA THR A 223 -18.81 -2.02 15.37
C THR A 223 -18.16 -2.20 16.74
N MET A 224 -17.98 -1.10 17.48
CA MET A 224 -17.31 -1.10 18.78
C MET A 224 -18.28 -1.57 19.88
N ARG A 225 -17.78 -2.34 20.84
CA ARG A 225 -18.54 -2.75 22.03
C ARG A 225 -18.70 -1.55 22.98
N GLU A 226 -19.65 -1.59 23.89
CA GLU A 226 -19.81 -0.51 24.90
C GLU A 226 -18.52 -0.27 25.70
N GLU A 227 -17.81 -1.34 26.07
CA GLU A 227 -16.50 -1.25 26.73
C GLU A 227 -15.44 -0.53 25.87
N ASP A 228 -15.47 -0.73 24.54
CA ASP A 228 -14.57 -0.05 23.61
C ASP A 228 -14.92 1.45 23.54
N TRP A 229 -16.21 1.80 23.57
CA TRP A 229 -16.65 3.20 23.62
C TRP A 229 -16.16 3.91 24.88
N THR A 230 -16.24 3.26 26.04
CA THR A 230 -15.74 3.80 27.31
C THR A 230 -14.22 4.01 27.27
N ARG A 231 -13.46 3.04 26.73
CA ARG A 231 -12.00 3.16 26.54
C ARG A 231 -11.64 4.26 25.55
N LEU A 232 -12.42 4.41 24.48
CA LEU A 232 -12.21 5.45 23.49
C LEU A 232 -12.43 6.84 24.09
N ALA A 233 -13.55 7.04 24.81
CA ALA A 233 -13.89 8.31 25.43
C ALA A 233 -12.82 8.77 26.43
N SER A 234 -12.35 7.87 27.30
CA SER A 234 -11.25 8.19 28.25
C SER A 234 -9.92 8.48 27.57
N THR A 235 -9.65 7.87 26.41
CA THR A 235 -8.42 8.09 25.64
C THR A 235 -8.49 9.39 24.83
N MET A 236 -9.68 9.75 24.34
CA MET A 236 -9.88 10.96 23.53
C MET A 236 -9.49 12.23 24.31
N GLY A 237 -9.81 12.31 25.60
CA GLY A 237 -9.36 13.40 26.46
C GLY A 237 -7.82 13.50 26.51
N ARG A 238 -7.14 12.39 26.81
CA ARG A 238 -5.66 12.35 26.88
C ARG A 238 -4.97 12.75 25.57
N VAL A 239 -5.54 12.36 24.43
CA VAL A 239 -5.02 12.70 23.11
C VAL A 239 -5.29 14.16 22.78
N SER A 240 -6.46 14.69 23.14
CA SER A 240 -6.82 16.11 22.95
C SER A 240 -5.93 17.04 23.78
N ASP A 241 -5.58 16.62 25.01
CA ASP A 241 -4.72 17.39 25.94
C ASP A 241 -3.22 17.20 25.66
N ALA A 242 -2.84 16.42 24.65
CA ALA A 242 -1.45 16.25 24.28
C ALA A 242 -1.00 17.41 23.39
N PRO A 243 0.24 17.92 23.55
CA PRO A 243 0.80 18.95 22.67
C PRO A 243 1.19 18.34 21.30
N LEU A 244 0.22 17.80 20.59
CA LEU A 244 0.35 17.12 19.31
C LEU A 244 -0.31 17.92 18.20
N PHE A 245 0.49 18.38 17.25
CA PHE A 245 0.03 19.14 16.11
C PHE A 245 0.06 18.28 14.85
N ILE A 246 -1.05 18.21 14.12
CA ILE A 246 -1.15 17.46 12.87
C ILE A 246 -1.49 18.43 11.74
N ASP A 247 -0.62 18.47 10.75
CA ASP A 247 -0.79 19.25 9.54
C ASP A 247 -0.86 18.33 8.32
N ASP A 248 -2.05 18.23 7.76
CA ASP A 248 -2.39 17.43 6.59
C ASP A 248 -2.61 18.30 5.34
N SER A 249 -2.07 19.53 5.32
CA SER A 249 -2.16 20.38 4.14
C SER A 249 -1.26 19.83 3.03
N PRO A 250 -1.78 19.36 1.88
CA PRO A 250 -0.95 18.84 0.80
C PRO A 250 -0.27 19.93 0.00
N ASN A 251 0.65 19.47 -0.84
CA ASN A 251 1.54 20.29 -1.66
C ASN A 251 2.29 21.33 -0.81
N MET A 252 2.62 20.99 0.44
CA MET A 252 3.31 21.90 1.34
C MET A 252 4.76 22.06 0.88
N SER A 253 5.17 23.31 0.71
CA SER A 253 6.57 23.62 0.43
C SER A 253 7.42 23.50 1.70
N LEU A 254 8.72 23.27 1.53
CA LEU A 254 9.62 23.23 2.68
C LEU A 254 9.70 24.58 3.42
N MET A 255 9.50 25.70 2.72
CA MET A 255 9.43 27.02 3.35
C MET A 255 8.24 27.14 4.29
N GLU A 256 7.08 26.60 3.90
CA GLU A 256 5.88 26.56 4.74
C GLU A 256 6.08 25.65 5.95
N ILE A 257 6.67 24.46 5.78
CA ILE A 257 7.03 23.57 6.89
C ILE A 257 7.94 24.31 7.88
N ARG A 258 9.01 24.94 7.38
CA ARG A 258 9.95 25.71 8.22
C ARG A 258 9.25 26.85 8.97
N ALA A 259 8.40 27.62 8.31
CA ALA A 259 7.64 28.70 8.94
C ALA A 259 6.70 28.19 10.03
N LYS A 260 5.99 27.08 9.79
CA LYS A 260 5.09 26.44 10.76
C LYS A 260 5.87 25.89 11.96
N CYS A 261 7.00 25.21 11.73
CA CYS A 261 7.86 24.71 12.79
C CYS A 261 8.42 25.83 13.66
N ARG A 262 8.90 26.94 13.06
CA ARG A 262 9.38 28.12 13.82
C ARG A 262 8.28 28.70 14.72
N ARG A 263 7.08 28.88 14.17
CA ARG A 263 5.93 29.39 14.94
C ARG A 263 5.56 28.46 16.09
N LEU A 264 5.56 27.14 15.86
CA LEU A 264 5.31 26.16 16.91
C LEU A 264 6.43 26.10 17.95
N LYS A 265 7.69 26.23 17.55
CA LYS A 265 8.84 26.30 18.47
C LYS A 265 8.72 27.48 19.43
N GLN A 266 8.30 28.63 18.94
CA GLN A 266 8.11 29.84 19.74
C GLN A 266 6.92 29.75 20.70
N ARG A 267 5.79 29.16 20.26
CA ARG A 267 4.56 29.08 21.07
C ARG A 267 4.57 27.95 22.09
N GLU A 268 5.05 26.77 21.69
CA GLU A 268 4.84 25.50 22.39
C GLU A 268 6.14 24.77 22.71
N ASN A 269 7.30 25.40 22.47
CA ASN A 269 8.63 24.80 22.69
C ASN A 269 8.79 23.43 21.99
N LEU A 270 8.46 23.39 20.70
CA LEU A 270 8.55 22.20 19.84
C LEU A 270 9.81 21.36 20.11
N LYS A 271 9.61 20.04 20.28
CA LYS A 271 10.64 19.05 20.61
C LYS A 271 10.83 17.95 19.56
N LEU A 272 9.84 17.71 18.70
CA LEU A 272 9.92 16.69 17.67
C LEU A 272 9.17 17.11 16.41
N VAL A 273 9.77 16.85 15.24
CA VAL A 273 9.14 17.02 13.94
C VAL A 273 9.14 15.68 13.22
N VAL A 274 7.99 15.27 12.68
CA VAL A 274 7.87 14.10 11.82
C VAL A 274 7.26 14.51 10.48
N ILE A 275 7.84 14.02 9.39
CA ILE A 275 7.41 14.31 8.01
C ILE A 275 7.17 12.99 7.28
N ASP A 276 5.95 12.81 6.77
CA ASP A 276 5.48 11.60 6.12
C ASP A 276 4.84 11.92 4.76
N TYR A 277 5.46 11.65 3.60
CA TYR A 277 6.81 11.14 3.34
C TYR A 277 7.49 12.03 2.29
N LEU A 278 8.83 12.05 2.31
CA LEU A 278 9.67 13.02 1.59
C LEU A 278 9.37 13.17 0.09
N GLN A 279 9.03 12.07 -0.58
CA GLN A 279 8.93 12.01 -2.04
C GLN A 279 7.68 12.70 -2.64
N LEU A 280 6.74 13.17 -1.82
CA LEU A 280 5.58 13.98 -2.25
C LEU A 280 5.82 15.49 -2.13
N MET A 281 6.98 15.91 -1.61
CA MET A 281 7.32 17.33 -1.55
C MET A 281 7.77 17.82 -2.93
N SER A 282 7.27 18.99 -3.35
CA SER A 282 7.75 19.68 -4.55
C SER A 282 8.49 20.95 -4.15
N SER A 283 9.65 21.16 -4.77
CA SER A 283 10.52 22.31 -4.58
C SER A 283 9.94 23.61 -5.18
N GLY A 284 8.82 23.50 -5.92
CA GLY A 284 8.18 24.63 -6.61
C GLY A 284 8.99 25.19 -7.77
N LYS A 285 10.16 24.62 -8.07
CA LYS A 285 11.04 24.98 -9.18
C LYS A 285 11.07 23.85 -10.21
N ARG A 286 11.24 24.19 -11.50
CA ARG A 286 11.56 23.20 -12.54
C ARG A 286 12.98 22.70 -12.27
N VAL A 287 13.11 21.49 -11.75
CA VAL A 287 14.39 20.81 -11.56
C VAL A 287 14.58 19.80 -12.69
N GLU A 288 15.79 19.69 -13.24
CA GLU A 288 16.10 18.78 -14.36
C GLU A 288 16.02 17.30 -13.95
N SER A 289 16.26 16.98 -12.68
CA SER A 289 16.25 15.62 -12.17
C SER A 289 15.61 15.55 -10.78
N ARG A 290 14.73 14.56 -10.59
CA ARG A 290 14.12 14.23 -9.29
C ARG A 290 15.17 13.93 -8.21
N GLN A 291 16.31 13.37 -8.59
CA GLN A 291 17.41 13.08 -7.65
C GLN A 291 17.97 14.36 -7.02
N GLN A 292 18.06 15.44 -7.81
CA GLN A 292 18.55 16.72 -7.35
C GLN A 292 17.55 17.37 -6.40
N GLU A 293 16.25 17.29 -6.71
CA GLU A 293 15.17 17.76 -5.84
C GLU A 293 15.19 17.05 -4.48
N VAL A 294 15.29 15.71 -4.46
CA VAL A 294 15.38 14.95 -3.20
C VAL A 294 16.65 15.31 -2.40
N SER A 295 17.76 15.58 -3.09
CA SER A 295 19.00 16.02 -2.45
C SER A 295 18.88 17.40 -1.79
N GLU A 296 18.18 18.33 -2.44
CA GLU A 296 17.89 19.63 -1.85
C GLU A 296 16.98 19.51 -0.63
N PHE A 297 15.97 18.65 -0.68
CA PHE A 297 15.08 18.37 0.45
C PHE A 297 15.83 17.80 1.65
N SER A 298 16.63 16.77 1.43
CA SER A 298 17.47 16.15 2.45
C SER A 298 18.31 17.18 3.20
N ARG A 299 19.07 17.98 2.45
CA ARG A 299 19.94 19.02 3.01
C ARG A 299 19.14 20.05 3.79
N ALA A 300 18.02 20.50 3.26
CA ALA A 300 17.25 21.56 3.87
C ALA A 300 16.48 21.10 5.12
N LEU A 301 16.14 19.81 5.23
CA LEU A 301 15.66 19.22 6.48
C LEU A 301 16.75 19.10 7.54
N LYS A 302 17.97 18.75 7.13
CA LYS A 302 19.12 18.76 8.04
C LYS A 302 19.38 20.17 8.60
N LEU A 303 19.26 21.19 7.76
CA LEU A 303 19.36 22.59 8.19
C LEU A 303 18.21 22.98 9.13
N LEU A 304 16.97 22.56 8.84
CA LEU A 304 15.82 22.78 9.72
C LEU A 304 16.05 22.18 11.12
N ALA A 305 16.54 20.95 11.19
CA ALA A 305 16.84 20.26 12.45
C ALA A 305 17.89 21.01 13.27
N LYS A 306 18.97 21.47 12.62
CA LYS A 306 20.04 22.26 13.25
C LYS A 306 19.53 23.62 13.73
N GLU A 307 18.72 24.29 12.92
CA GLU A 307 18.21 25.62 13.24
C GLU A 307 17.25 25.61 14.44
N LEU A 308 16.36 24.63 14.51
CA LEU A 308 15.36 24.54 15.58
C LEU A 308 15.87 23.79 16.81
N GLU A 309 17.05 23.16 16.71
CA GLU A 309 17.62 22.27 17.72
C GLU A 309 16.60 21.20 18.16
N VAL A 310 15.98 20.55 17.17
CA VAL A 310 15.03 19.45 17.41
C VAL A 310 15.32 18.27 16.48
N PRO A 311 15.08 17.04 16.94
CA PRO A 311 15.06 15.88 16.06
C PRO A 311 13.97 16.05 14.99
N VAL A 312 14.36 15.82 13.74
CA VAL A 312 13.48 15.77 12.57
C VAL A 312 13.53 14.36 12.01
N ILE A 313 12.39 13.66 12.05
CA ILE A 313 12.23 12.33 11.48
C ILE A 313 11.56 12.49 10.12
N ALA A 314 12.23 12.01 9.08
CA ALA A 314 11.69 11.99 7.74
C ALA A 314 11.46 10.55 7.30
N ILE A 315 10.22 10.23 6.92
CA ILE A 315 9.87 8.93 6.38
C ILE A 315 10.17 8.93 4.88
N SER A 316 10.89 7.91 4.43
CA SER A 316 11.27 7.72 3.04
C SER A 316 10.78 6.37 2.55
N GLN A 317 10.23 6.34 1.33
CA GLN A 317 9.95 5.09 0.62
C GLN A 317 11.23 4.54 0.00
N LEU A 318 11.42 3.22 0.10
CA LEU A 318 12.53 2.52 -0.53
C LEU A 318 12.18 2.14 -1.98
N ASN A 319 13.22 1.98 -2.80
CA ASN A 319 13.06 1.35 -4.10
C ASN A 319 12.66 -0.13 -3.95
N ARG A 320 12.05 -0.73 -4.97
CA ARG A 320 11.63 -2.15 -4.96
C ARG A 320 12.78 -3.16 -5.04
N GLY A 321 14.04 -2.70 -5.01
CA GLY A 321 15.24 -3.52 -5.06
C GLY A 321 15.35 -4.62 -3.97
N PRO A 322 15.00 -4.35 -2.69
CA PRO A 322 15.02 -5.36 -1.64
C PRO A 322 14.11 -6.56 -1.97
N GLU A 323 12.94 -6.32 -2.57
CA GLU A 323 11.94 -7.37 -2.84
C GLU A 323 12.44 -8.42 -3.85
N GLN A 324 13.44 -8.05 -4.67
CA GLN A 324 14.06 -8.92 -5.67
C GLN A 324 15.23 -9.74 -5.09
N ARG A 325 15.75 -9.37 -3.92
CA ARG A 325 16.84 -10.10 -3.26
C ARG A 325 16.31 -11.32 -2.51
N THR A 326 17.18 -12.31 -2.35
CA THR A 326 16.86 -13.55 -1.62
C THR A 326 16.58 -13.28 -0.14
N ASP A 327 17.31 -12.36 0.48
CA ASP A 327 17.19 -12.03 1.90
C ASP A 327 16.05 -11.05 2.21
N LYS A 328 15.57 -10.28 1.22
CA LYS A 328 14.50 -9.27 1.31
C LYS A 328 14.66 -8.22 2.41
N LYS A 329 15.82 -8.19 3.08
CA LYS A 329 16.16 -7.22 4.11
C LYS A 329 16.58 -5.94 3.41
N PRO A 330 16.00 -4.79 3.76
CA PRO A 330 16.42 -3.51 3.20
C PRO A 330 17.85 -3.17 3.66
N ALA A 331 18.59 -2.49 2.79
CA ALA A 331 19.93 -2.00 3.02
C ALA A 331 19.99 -0.51 2.68
N MET A 332 21.05 0.16 3.16
CA MET A 332 21.31 1.58 2.84
C MET A 332 21.34 1.84 1.33
N SER A 333 21.86 0.89 0.56
CA SER A 333 21.92 0.97 -0.90
C SER A 333 20.54 1.03 -1.57
N ASP A 334 19.45 0.66 -0.89
CA ASP A 334 18.10 0.71 -1.45
C ASP A 334 17.47 2.12 -1.40
N LEU A 335 18.14 3.05 -0.71
CA LEU A 335 17.85 4.49 -0.75
C LEU A 335 18.43 5.15 -2.03
N ARG A 336 18.91 4.36 -3.02
CA ARG A 336 19.80 4.79 -4.13
C ARG A 336 19.34 5.96 -4.99
N GLU A 337 18.03 6.23 -5.10
CA GLU A 337 17.54 7.46 -5.77
C GLU A 337 17.86 8.73 -4.96
N SER A 338 18.52 8.57 -3.81
CA SER A 338 18.71 9.57 -2.76
C SER A 338 20.02 9.36 -1.99
N GLY A 339 21.16 9.17 -2.69
CA GLY A 339 22.47 9.05 -2.03
C GLY A 339 22.83 10.22 -1.10
N SER A 340 22.22 11.39 -1.33
CA SER A 340 22.25 12.56 -0.45
C SER A 340 21.53 12.35 0.89
N ILE A 341 20.40 11.63 0.93
CA ILE A 341 19.70 11.28 2.18
C ILE A 341 20.61 10.46 3.07
N GLU A 342 21.29 9.46 2.50
CA GLU A 342 22.26 8.66 3.25
C GLU A 342 23.35 9.54 3.84
N GLN A 343 23.91 10.49 3.09
CA GLN A 343 25.00 11.34 3.56
C GLN A 343 24.54 12.32 4.65
N ASP A 344 23.42 12.99 4.45
CA ASP A 344 22.92 14.05 5.34
C ASP A 344 22.33 13.51 6.65
N ALA A 345 21.74 12.30 6.63
CA ALA A 345 21.13 11.70 7.80
C ALA A 345 22.14 11.43 8.92
N ASP A 346 21.77 11.75 10.16
CA ASP A 346 22.56 11.39 11.35
C ASP A 346 22.32 9.93 11.76
N MET A 347 21.09 9.46 11.55
CA MET A 347 20.66 8.10 11.84
C MET A 347 19.74 7.63 10.73
N VAL A 348 19.85 6.35 10.34
CA VAL A 348 18.95 5.71 9.39
C VAL A 348 18.46 4.41 9.99
N VAL A 349 17.13 4.29 10.06
CA VAL A 349 16.43 3.11 10.57
C VAL A 349 15.61 2.51 9.43
N LEU A 350 15.88 1.25 9.11
CA LEU A 350 15.17 0.50 8.08
C LEU A 350 14.20 -0.47 8.76
N LEU A 351 12.98 -0.57 8.21
CA LEU A 351 11.95 -1.45 8.73
C LEU A 351 11.90 -2.74 7.92
N HIS A 352 11.97 -3.89 8.58
CA HIS A 352 11.77 -5.18 7.94
C HIS A 352 10.76 -6.02 8.71
N ARG A 353 9.87 -6.70 7.98
CA ARG A 353 8.90 -7.65 8.54
C ARG A 353 8.94 -8.91 7.72
N GLU A 354 9.54 -9.94 8.28
CA GLU A 354 9.70 -11.23 7.60
C GLU A 354 8.34 -11.85 7.23
N ALA A 355 7.40 -11.85 8.18
CA ALA A 355 6.03 -12.32 7.98
C ALA A 355 5.22 -11.55 6.92
N ALA A 356 5.70 -10.39 6.46
CA ALA A 356 5.08 -9.70 5.33
C ALA A 356 5.39 -10.37 3.98
N TYR A 357 6.52 -11.08 3.90
CA TYR A 357 6.99 -11.76 2.69
C TYR A 357 6.75 -13.28 2.74
N GLU A 358 6.77 -13.87 3.94
CA GLU A 358 6.62 -15.31 4.16
C GLU A 358 5.44 -15.59 5.08
N LYS A 359 4.41 -16.24 4.52
CA LYS A 359 3.13 -16.48 5.25
C LYS A 359 3.26 -17.42 6.44
N ASP A 360 4.23 -18.34 6.38
CA ASP A 360 4.45 -19.35 7.42
C ASP A 360 5.68 -18.99 8.28
N SER A 361 6.14 -17.73 8.26
CA SER A 361 7.28 -17.30 9.07
C SER A 361 6.95 -17.48 10.56
N PRO A 362 7.84 -18.09 11.35
CA PRO A 362 7.65 -18.26 12.79
C PRO A 362 7.67 -16.92 13.55
N ARG A 363 8.08 -15.84 12.90
CA ARG A 363 8.20 -14.47 13.45
C ARG A 363 6.94 -13.64 13.18
N GLU A 364 5.77 -14.27 13.24
CA GLU A 364 4.50 -13.58 13.03
C GLU A 364 4.29 -12.50 14.11
N GLY A 365 4.00 -11.27 13.66
CA GLY A 365 3.83 -10.15 14.58
C GLY A 365 5.15 -9.53 15.07
N GLU A 366 6.31 -9.93 14.55
CA GLU A 366 7.57 -9.25 14.79
C GLU A 366 7.90 -8.25 13.66
N ALA A 367 8.71 -7.25 14.00
CA ALA A 367 9.34 -6.34 13.05
C ALA A 367 10.76 -5.99 13.52
N ASP A 368 11.67 -5.91 12.57
CA ASP A 368 13.05 -5.52 12.77
C ASP A 368 13.20 -4.02 12.49
N LEU A 369 13.69 -3.27 13.48
CA LEU A 369 14.17 -1.90 13.34
C LEU A 369 15.69 -1.96 13.16
N ILE A 370 16.15 -1.94 11.91
CA ILE A 370 17.56 -2.06 11.55
C ILE A 370 18.17 -0.65 11.58
N VAL A 371 18.96 -0.34 12.61
CA VAL A 371 19.74 0.90 12.69
C VAL A 371 20.93 0.77 11.76
N ALA A 372 20.72 1.05 10.47
CA ALA A 372 21.71 0.86 9.42
C ALA A 372 22.78 1.96 9.39
N LYS A 373 22.48 3.13 9.99
CA LYS A 373 23.44 4.21 10.19
C LYS A 373 23.18 4.89 11.53
N HIS A 374 24.25 5.18 12.27
CA HIS A 374 24.19 6.00 13.47
C HIS A 374 25.51 6.76 13.62
N ARG A 375 25.51 8.09 13.45
CA ARG A 375 26.73 8.91 13.56
C ARG A 375 27.34 8.93 14.96
N ASN A 376 26.53 8.73 16.00
CA ASN A 376 26.90 8.95 17.40
C ASN A 376 26.78 7.67 18.27
N GLY A 377 26.71 6.48 17.66
CA GLY A 377 26.55 5.24 18.40
C GLY A 377 26.57 3.99 17.52
N PRO A 378 26.35 2.81 18.11
CA PRO A 378 26.40 1.56 17.36
C PRO A 378 25.21 1.42 16.40
N THR A 379 25.44 0.68 15.33
CA THR A 379 24.40 0.09 14.49
C THR A 379 23.97 -1.24 15.10
N ASP A 380 22.67 -1.48 15.19
CA ASP A 380 22.12 -2.75 15.67
C ASP A 380 20.73 -3.00 15.06
N THR A 381 20.22 -4.22 15.16
CA THR A 381 18.86 -4.57 14.79
C THR A 381 18.02 -4.79 16.03
N ILE A 382 17.04 -3.91 16.24
CA ILE A 382 16.14 -3.97 17.40
C ILE A 382 14.85 -4.67 16.98
N VAL A 383 14.53 -5.80 17.61
CA VAL A 383 13.28 -6.52 17.36
C VAL A 383 12.16 -5.94 18.21
N VAL A 384 11.04 -5.60 17.56
CA VAL A 384 9.84 -5.07 18.20
C VAL A 384 8.61 -5.89 17.80
N ALA A 385 7.60 -5.91 18.65
CA ALA A 385 6.31 -6.50 18.31
C ALA A 385 5.50 -5.50 17.48
N PHE A 386 4.98 -5.95 16.34
CA PHE A 386 4.09 -5.19 15.47
C PHE A 386 2.65 -5.69 15.58
N GLN A 387 1.80 -4.88 16.20
CA GLN A 387 0.37 -5.15 16.36
C GLN A 387 -0.42 -4.34 15.33
N GLY A 388 -0.34 -4.75 14.06
CA GLY A 388 -0.94 -4.02 12.94
C GLY A 388 -2.45 -3.78 13.06
N HIS A 389 -3.18 -4.68 13.72
CA HIS A 389 -4.62 -4.52 13.99
C HIS A 389 -4.93 -3.33 14.93
N PHE A 390 -3.96 -2.91 15.75
CA PHE A 390 -4.04 -1.70 16.58
C PHE A 390 -3.28 -0.51 15.98
N SER A 391 -2.59 -0.69 14.84
CA SER A 391 -1.67 0.30 14.27
C SER A 391 -0.59 0.75 15.25
N ARG A 392 0.07 -0.21 15.92
CA ARG A 392 1.17 0.10 16.85
C ARG A 392 2.31 -0.91 16.82
N PHE A 393 3.48 -0.43 17.19
CA PHE A 393 4.64 -1.18 17.63
C PHE A 393 4.71 -1.16 19.15
N THR A 394 5.16 -2.26 19.75
CA THR A 394 5.38 -2.41 21.18
C THR A 394 6.71 -3.10 21.44
N ASN A 395 7.28 -2.89 22.63
CA ASN A 395 8.45 -3.64 23.06
C ASN A 395 8.13 -5.14 23.09
N MET A 396 9.12 -5.98 22.79
CA MET A 396 9.00 -7.43 22.99
C MET A 396 8.87 -7.72 24.48
N ALA A 397 8.10 -8.77 24.82
CA ALA A 397 7.80 -9.11 26.22
C ALA A 397 9.03 -9.59 27.01
N ASN A 398 10.15 -9.87 26.34
CA ASN A 398 11.41 -10.24 26.96
C ASN A 398 12.50 -9.28 26.46
N ASN A 399 12.95 -8.38 27.33
CA ASN A 399 14.32 -7.85 27.41
C ASN A 399 14.37 -6.76 28.50
N PHE A 400 14.48 -7.21 29.75
CA PHE A 400 15.39 -6.66 30.76
C PHE A 400 16.09 -7.82 31.43
#